data_AF-A0A4Q2R6X1-F1
#
_entry.id   AF-A0A4Q2R6X1-F1
#
_cell.length_a   1.000
_cell.length_b   1.000
_cell.length_c   1.000
_cell.angle_alpha   90.00
_cell.angle_beta   90.00
_cell.angle_gamma   90.00
#
_symmetry.space_group_name_H-M   'P 1'
#
loop_
_entity.id
_entity.type
_entity.pdbx_description
1 polymer ?
#
loop_
_entity_poly.entity_id
_entity_poly.type
_entity_poly.pdbx_seq_one_letter_code
_entity_poly.pdbx_strand_id
1 'polypeptide(L)'
;MRFASLVEKQVAADRRRGFRVDFENDMDRLAQLEMDLVGLTGEVGEFANLLKKVRLAASHQDYDGPSLRDASSNLREELADALVYLIRLSFILGGDLEVDLTQKMKINERRYGPLER
;
A
#
# COMPACT_ATOMS: atom_id res chain seq x y z
N MET A 1 14.19 2.83 -12.97
CA MET A 1 13.88 1.52 -12.34
C MET A 1 12.53 1.08 -12.89
N ARG A 2 12.35 -0.17 -13.33
CA ARG A 2 11.03 -0.66 -13.80
C ARG A 2 10.19 -1.09 -12.59
N PHE A 3 8.87 -1.01 -12.66
CA PHE A 3 8.01 -1.31 -11.51
C PHE A 3 8.15 -2.76 -11.05
N ALA A 4 8.18 -3.72 -11.97
CA ALA A 4 8.50 -5.13 -11.68
C ALA A 4 9.83 -5.29 -10.93
N SER A 5 10.88 -4.54 -11.31
CA SER A 5 12.17 -4.60 -10.62
C SER A 5 12.14 -4.04 -9.20
N LEU A 6 11.15 -3.20 -8.87
CA LEU A 6 10.93 -2.72 -7.49
C LEU A 6 10.19 -3.77 -6.67
N VAL A 7 9.17 -4.42 -7.24
CA VAL A 7 8.44 -5.54 -6.63
C VAL A 7 9.42 -6.66 -6.24
N GLU A 8 10.26 -7.10 -7.18
CA GLU A 8 11.27 -8.15 -6.92
C GLU A 8 12.24 -7.77 -5.80
N LYS A 9 12.73 -6.52 -5.79
CA LYS A 9 13.64 -6.02 -4.75
C LYS A 9 12.98 -6.01 -3.38
N GLN A 10 11.71 -5.61 -3.31
CA GLN A 10 10.95 -5.58 -2.07
C GLN A 10 10.74 -7.00 -1.53
N VAL A 11 10.23 -7.92 -2.35
CA VAL A 11 10.04 -9.33 -1.95
C VAL A 11 11.36 -9.97 -1.53
N ALA A 12 12.46 -9.69 -2.23
CA ALA A 12 13.79 -10.16 -1.84
C ALA A 12 14.25 -9.56 -0.48
N ALA A 13 13.90 -8.31 -0.19
CA ALA A 13 14.18 -7.70 1.11
C ALA A 13 13.35 -8.34 2.23
N ASP A 14 12.08 -8.63 1.96
CA ASP A 14 11.18 -9.30 2.91
C ASP A 14 11.69 -10.70 3.27
N ARG A 15 12.09 -11.50 2.27
CA ARG A 15 12.77 -12.79 2.50
C ARG A 15 13.99 -12.65 3.40
N ARG A 16 14.88 -11.69 3.10
CA ARG A 16 16.11 -11.47 3.87
C ARG A 16 15.84 -11.06 5.32
N ARG A 17 14.73 -10.35 5.56
CA ARG A 17 14.31 -9.88 6.90
C ARG A 17 13.53 -10.95 7.67
N GLY A 18 13.25 -12.10 7.07
CA GLY A 18 12.54 -13.21 7.71
C GLY A 18 11.01 -13.15 7.58
N PHE A 19 10.47 -12.25 6.74
CA PHE A 19 9.06 -12.29 6.40
C PHE A 19 8.78 -13.50 5.51
N ARG A 20 7.70 -14.23 5.81
CA ARG A 20 7.27 -15.39 5.02
C ARG A 20 6.59 -14.92 3.74
N VAL A 21 7.12 -15.34 2.60
CA VAL A 21 6.54 -15.10 1.27
C VAL A 21 6.51 -16.35 0.39
N ASP A 22 7.10 -17.45 0.86
CA ASP A 22 7.14 -18.75 0.19
C ASP A 22 6.45 -19.77 1.12
N PHE A 23 5.53 -20.58 0.59
CA PHE A 23 4.64 -21.45 1.37
C PHE A 23 4.55 -22.85 0.76
N GLU A 24 4.50 -23.87 1.62
CA GLU A 24 4.37 -25.29 1.20
C GLU A 24 2.92 -25.74 1.09
N ASN A 25 1.99 -25.06 1.76
CA ASN A 25 0.56 -25.39 1.78
C ASN A 25 -0.32 -24.13 1.78
N ASP A 26 -1.57 -24.29 1.35
CA ASP A 26 -2.52 -23.19 1.23
C ASP A 26 -3.01 -22.63 2.57
N MET A 27 -2.97 -23.42 3.65
CA MET A 27 -3.38 -22.95 4.98
C MET A 27 -2.40 -21.91 5.53
N ASP A 28 -1.10 -22.16 5.42
CA ASP A 28 -0.06 -21.20 5.83
C ASP A 28 -0.07 -19.96 4.93
N ARG A 29 -0.32 -20.15 3.62
CA ARG A 29 -0.47 -19.06 2.66
C ARG A 29 -1.66 -18.17 3.01
N LEU A 30 -2.82 -18.76 3.31
CA LEU A 30 -4.02 -18.05 3.74
C LEU A 30 -3.77 -17.27 5.04
N ALA A 31 -3.14 -17.90 6.03
CA ALA A 31 -2.80 -17.24 7.29
C ALA A 31 -1.90 -16.01 7.07
N GLN A 32 -0.89 -16.10 6.19
CA GLN A 32 -0.08 -14.93 5.88
C GLN A 32 -0.88 -13.83 5.17
N LEU A 33 -1.75 -14.19 4.21
CA LEU A 33 -2.61 -13.21 3.54
C LEU A 33 -3.50 -12.45 4.52
N GLU A 34 -4.07 -13.14 5.53
CA GLU A 34 -4.83 -12.51 6.59
C GLU A 34 -3.98 -11.55 7.43
N MET A 35 -2.78 -11.97 7.83
CA MET A 35 -1.84 -11.12 8.58
C MET A 35 -1.42 -9.88 7.78
N ASP A 36 -1.12 -10.04 6.49
CA ASP A 36 -0.73 -8.93 5.62
C ASP A 36 -1.89 -7.97 5.35
N LEU A 37 -3.13 -8.47 5.27
CA LEU A 37 -4.31 -7.63 5.15
C LEU A 37 -4.54 -6.79 6.43
N VAL A 38 -4.32 -7.39 7.61
CA VAL A 38 -4.35 -6.67 8.88
C VAL A 38 -3.27 -5.58 8.90
N GLY A 39 -2.05 -5.91 8.50
CA GLY A 39 -0.95 -4.95 8.39
C GLY A 39 -1.27 -3.79 7.44
N LEU A 40 -1.75 -4.09 6.23
CA LEU A 40 -2.22 -3.07 5.27
C LEU A 40 -3.25 -2.12 5.89
N THR A 41 -4.22 -2.69 6.61
CA THR A 41 -5.27 -1.90 7.27
C THR A 41 -4.69 -1.03 8.38
N GLY A 42 -3.65 -1.51 9.08
CA GLY A 42 -2.86 -0.76 10.05
C GLY A 42 -2.25 0.50 9.43
N GLU A 43 -1.44 0.35 8.38
CA GLU A 43 -0.75 1.48 7.72
C GLU A 43 -1.75 2.50 7.14
N VAL A 44 -2.85 2.02 6.55
CA VAL A 44 -3.94 2.91 6.10
C VAL A 44 -4.59 3.65 7.27
N GLY A 45 -4.71 3.00 8.42
CA GLY A 45 -5.20 3.59 9.66
C GLY A 45 -4.26 4.66 10.21
N GLU A 46 -2.95 4.43 10.17
CA GLU A 46 -1.92 5.41 10.56
C GLU A 46 -1.97 6.65 9.66
N PHE A 47 -2.02 6.44 8.35
CA PHE A 47 -2.24 7.50 7.36
C PHE A 47 -3.51 8.31 7.67
N ALA A 48 -4.64 7.63 7.87
CA ALA A 48 -5.92 8.27 8.16
C ALA A 48 -5.88 9.06 9.47
N ASN A 49 -5.23 8.53 10.51
CA ASN A 49 -5.09 9.19 11.80
C ASN A 49 -4.25 10.46 11.69
N LEU A 50 -3.11 10.41 10.98
CA LEU A 50 -2.26 11.57 10.78
C LEU A 50 -2.97 12.64 9.95
N LEU A 51 -3.63 12.26 8.86
CA LEU A 51 -4.40 13.18 8.03
C LEU A 51 -5.56 13.85 8.81
N LYS A 52 -6.21 13.09 9.71
CA LYS A 52 -7.22 13.65 10.63
C LYS A 52 -6.61 14.72 11.55
N LYS A 53 -5.42 14.50 12.12
CA LYS A 53 -4.73 15.49 12.97
C LYS A 53 -4.40 16.76 12.19
N VAL A 54 -3.92 16.62 10.96
CA VAL A 54 -3.67 17.76 10.05
C VAL A 54 -4.95 18.55 9.80
N ARG A 55 -6.06 17.86 9.50
CA ARG A 55 -7.36 18.50 9.29
C ARG A 55 -7.83 19.26 10.55
N LEU A 56 -7.65 18.67 11.73
CA LEU A 56 -8.02 19.31 12.99
C LEU A 56 -7.22 20.59 13.24
N ALA A 57 -5.90 20.55 13.06
CA ALA A 57 -5.02 21.72 13.19
C ALA A 57 -5.37 22.83 12.19
N ALA A 58 -5.75 22.46 10.97
CA ALA A 58 -6.15 23.44 9.96
C ALA A 58 -7.54 24.07 10.21
N SER A 59 -8.41 23.44 11.00
CA SER A 59 -9.79 23.87 11.22
C SER A 59 -10.07 24.44 12.61
N HIS A 60 -9.19 24.22 13.59
CA HIS A 60 -9.37 24.66 14.97
C HIS A 60 -8.11 25.36 15.46
N GLN A 61 -8.20 26.66 15.75
CA GLN A 61 -7.05 27.48 16.18
C GLN A 61 -6.44 27.01 17.51
N ASP A 62 -7.25 26.38 18.38
CA ASP A 62 -6.80 25.89 19.69
C ASP A 62 -6.28 24.44 19.66
N TYR A 63 -6.33 23.78 18.50
CA TYR A 63 -5.81 22.41 18.36
C TYR A 63 -4.34 22.45 17.95
N ASP A 64 -3.47 22.06 18.87
CA ASP A 64 -2.04 21.88 18.60
C ASP A 64 -1.81 20.58 17.82
N GLY A 65 -1.57 20.70 16.51
CA GLY A 65 -1.33 19.58 15.61
C GLY A 65 -0.48 19.98 14.41
N PRO A 66 0.01 18.98 13.65
CA PRO A 66 0.94 19.23 12.55
C PRO A 66 0.25 19.95 11.39
N SER A 67 0.98 20.84 10.71
CA SER A 67 0.53 21.31 9.40
C SER A 67 0.65 20.19 8.36
N LEU A 68 -0.01 20.33 7.22
CA LEU A 68 0.14 19.38 6.10
C LEU A 68 1.61 19.29 5.65
N ARG A 69 2.34 20.41 5.68
CA ARG A 69 3.76 20.45 5.30
C ARG A 69 4.60 19.59 6.25
N ASP A 70 4.35 19.70 7.55
CA ASP A 70 5.11 18.95 8.57
C ASP A 70 4.79 17.45 8.50
N ALA A 71 3.53 17.11 8.25
CA ALA A 71 3.08 15.71 8.15
C ALA A 71 3.39 15.04 6.80
N SER A 72 3.76 15.80 5.75
CA SER A 72 3.86 15.28 4.38
C SER A 72 4.87 14.15 4.22
N SER A 73 5.99 14.19 4.95
CA SER A 73 6.98 13.10 4.89
C SER A 73 6.40 11.81 5.44
N ASN A 74 5.84 11.86 6.65
CA ASN A 74 5.26 10.70 7.32
C ASN A 74 4.06 10.15 6.53
N LEU A 75 3.16 11.01 6.04
CA LEU A 75 2.04 10.56 5.18
C LEU A 75 2.52 9.79 3.94
N ARG A 76 3.68 10.15 3.36
CA ARG A 76 4.26 9.42 2.23
C ARG A 76 4.91 8.11 2.65
N GLU A 77 5.42 8.05 3.87
CA GLU A 77 5.96 6.83 4.49
C GLU A 77 4.84 5.80 4.69
N GLU A 78 3.71 6.19 5.29
CA GLU A 78 2.54 5.31 5.45
C GLU A 78 2.02 4.76 4.11
N LEU A 79 2.06 5.57 3.04
CA LEU A 79 1.70 5.11 1.69
C LEU A 79 2.71 4.09 1.14
N ALA A 80 3.99 4.26 1.45
CA ALA A 80 5.01 3.30 1.08
C ALA A 80 4.87 1.99 1.87
N ASP A 81 4.55 2.07 3.16
CA ASP A 81 4.32 0.90 4.01
C ASP A 81 3.06 0.13 3.56
N ALA A 82 1.97 0.83 3.24
CA ALA A 82 0.80 0.23 2.62
C ALA A 82 1.15 -0.45 1.27
N LEU A 83 2.01 0.16 0.45
CA LEU A 83 2.46 -0.44 -0.81
C LEU A 83 3.28 -1.72 -0.58
N VAL A 84 4.10 -1.80 0.47
CA VAL A 84 4.84 -3.02 0.82
C VAL A 84 3.87 -4.17 1.06
N TYR A 85 2.79 -3.96 1.82
CA TYR A 85 1.76 -4.99 2.01
C TYR A 85 1.02 -5.35 0.71
N LEU A 86 0.68 -4.38 -0.15
CA LEU A 86 0.05 -4.66 -1.44
C LEU A 86 0.94 -5.50 -2.35
N ILE A 87 2.25 -5.20 -2.38
CA ILE A 87 3.25 -5.99 -3.11
C ILE A 87 3.26 -7.43 -2.59
N ARG A 88 3.32 -7.60 -1.27
CA ARG A 88 3.37 -8.93 -0.65
C ARG A 88 2.09 -9.72 -0.89
N LEU A 89 0.92 -9.11 -0.72
CA LEU A 89 -0.38 -9.74 -1.02
C LEU A 89 -0.46 -10.21 -2.48
N SER A 90 -0.10 -9.35 -3.44
CA SER A 90 -0.08 -9.70 -4.87
C SER A 90 0.91 -10.83 -5.15
N PHE A 91 2.12 -10.76 -4.61
CA PHE A 91 3.14 -11.78 -4.78
C PHE A 91 2.70 -13.13 -4.20
N ILE A 92 2.17 -13.15 -2.97
CA ILE A 92 1.70 -14.37 -2.32
C ILE A 92 0.52 -14.97 -3.10
N LEU A 93 -0.35 -14.16 -3.72
CA LEU A 93 -1.42 -14.65 -4.60
C LEU A 93 -0.91 -15.20 -5.96
N GLY A 94 0.39 -15.06 -6.26
CA GLY A 94 0.99 -15.47 -7.52
C GLY A 94 0.73 -14.49 -8.67
N GLY A 95 0.39 -13.24 -8.35
CA GLY A 95 0.13 -12.18 -9.31
C GLY A 95 1.40 -11.51 -9.82
N ASP A 96 1.26 -10.80 -10.94
CA ASP A 96 2.22 -9.82 -11.45
C ASP A 96 1.56 -8.45 -11.37
N LEU A 97 1.91 -7.69 -10.33
CA LEU A 97 1.25 -6.43 -10.01
C LEU A 97 1.37 -5.39 -11.16
N GLU A 98 2.44 -5.43 -11.96
CA GLU A 98 2.60 -4.54 -13.12
C GLU A 98 1.60 -4.89 -14.22
N VAL A 99 1.47 -6.19 -14.52
CA VAL A 99 0.51 -6.71 -15.50
C VAL A 99 -0.92 -6.46 -15.04
N ASP A 100 -1.24 -6.76 -13.78
CA ASP A 100 -2.56 -6.59 -13.18
C ASP A 100 -3.00 -5.12 -13.22
N LEU A 101 -2.10 -4.20 -12.85
CA LEU A 101 -2.36 -2.76 -12.89
C LEU A 101 -2.56 -2.27 -14.33
N THR A 102 -1.69 -2.68 -15.25
CA THR A 102 -1.80 -2.29 -16.66
C THR A 102 -3.12 -2.76 -17.27
N GLN A 103 -3.55 -3.97 -16.95
CA GLN A 103 -4.84 -4.49 -17.40
C GLN A 103 -6.01 -3.72 -16.79
N LYS A 104 -5.92 -3.37 -15.50
CA LYS A 104 -6.94 -2.56 -14.83
C LYS A 104 -7.06 -1.16 -15.45
N MET A 105 -5.95 -0.53 -15.82
CA MET A 105 -5.94 0.76 -16.51
C MET A 105 -6.68 0.69 -17.85
N LYS A 106 -6.41 -0.33 -18.68
CA LYS A 106 -7.12 -0.54 -19.96
C LYS A 106 -8.63 -0.70 -19.76
N ILE A 107 -9.05 -1.44 -18.73
CA ILE A 107 -10.48 -1.59 -18.39
C ILE A 107 -11.09 -0.25 -18.00
N ASN A 108 -10.39 0.52 -17.16
CA ASN A 108 -10.85 1.82 -16.70
C ASN A 108 -10.94 2.82 -17.85
N GLU A 109 -9.99 2.83 -18.77
CA GLU A 109 -10.02 3.72 -19.94
C GLU A 109 -11.18 3.42 -20.88
N ARG A 110 -11.49 2.14 -21.12
CA ARG A 110 -12.71 1.77 -21.86
C ARG A 110 -13.99 2.21 -21.17
N ARG A 111 -14.00 2.21 -19.83
CA ARG A 111 -15.19 2.53 -19.03
C ARG A 111 -15.40 4.03 -18.86
N TYR A 112 -14.32 4.79 -18.68
CA TYR A 112 -14.37 6.20 -18.28
C TYR A 112 -13.81 7.15 -19.34
N GLY A 113 -13.05 6.67 -20.33
CA GLY A 113 -12.54 7.47 -21.44
C GLY A 113 -13.62 8.28 -22.18
N PRO A 114 -14.83 7.75 -22.43
CA PRO A 114 -15.91 8.54 -23.01
C PRO A 114 -16.42 9.72 -22.14
N LEU A 115 -16.06 9.77 -20.86
CA LEU A 115 -16.44 10.83 -19.92
C LEU A 115 -15.34 11.89 -19.76
N GLU A 116 -14.18 11.72 -20.41
CA GLU A 116 -13.09 12.68 -20.37
C GLU A 116 -13.52 14.00 -21.05
N ARG A 117 -13.19 15.12 -20.41
CA ARG A 117 -13.50 16.49 -20.87
C ARG A 117 -12.24 17.18 -21.37
#